data_AF-A0A645GGG7-F1
#
_entry.id   AF-A0A645GGG7-F1
#
_cell.length_a   1.000
_cell.length_b   1.000
_cell.length_c   1.000
_cell.angle_alpha   90.00
_cell.angle_beta   90.00
_cell.angle_gamma   90.00
#
_symmetry.space_group_name_H-M   'P 1'
#
loop_
_entity.id
_entity.type
_entity.pdbx_description
1 polymer ?
#
loop_
_entity_poly.entity_id
_entity_poly.type
_entity_poly.pdbx_seq_one_letter_code
_entity_poly.pdbx_strand_id
1 'polypeptide(L)' 'MGDTVPEVLLSGHHKNIEKWRRQKSLETTLLNRPDLLSKAGLDKEDLHFLEGIENENT' A
#
# COMPACT_ATOMS: atom_id res chain seq x y z
N MET A 1 18.83 -15.38 4.19
CA MET A 1 18.00 -14.59 5.12
C MET A 1 16.58 -14.72 4.60
N GLY A 2 15.69 -15.36 5.35
CA GLY A 2 14.31 -15.55 4.91
C GLY A 2 13.54 -14.25 5.10
N ASP A 3 13.02 -13.67 4.03
CA ASP A 3 12.14 -12.51 4.11
C ASP A 3 10.93 -12.87 4.99
N THR A 4 10.71 -12.08 6.04
CA THR A 4 9.57 -12.23 6.94
C THR A 4 8.29 -12.09 6.13
N VAL A 5 7.65 -13.22 5.83
CA VAL A 5 6.41 -13.22 5.07
C VAL A 5 5.34 -12.57 5.94
N PRO A 6 4.68 -11.49 5.47
CA PRO A 6 3.70 -10.79 6.29
C PRO A 6 2.52 -11.71 6.62
N GLU A 7 2.04 -11.61 7.86
CA GLU A 7 0.96 -12.45 8.42
C GLU A 7 -0.32 -12.43 7.56
N VAL A 8 -0.52 -11.35 6.81
CA VAL A 8 -1.62 -11.18 5.85
C VAL A 8 -1.63 -12.24 4.74
N LEU A 9 -0.46 -12.74 4.34
CA LEU A 9 -0.30 -13.81 3.34
C LEU A 9 -0.45 -15.20 3.96
N LEU A 10 -0.22 -15.33 5.26
CA LEU A 10 -0.32 -16.59 6.01
C LEU A 10 -1.76 -16.94 6.39
N SER A 11 -2.63 -15.94 6.50
CA SER A 11 -4.01 -16.09 6.99
C SER A 11 -5.02 -16.62 5.94
N GLY A 12 -4.63 -16.83 4.68
CA GLY A 12 -5.52 -17.39 3.64
C GLY A 12 -6.70 -16.50 3.20
N HIS A 13 -6.84 -15.31 3.79
CA HIS A 13 -7.90 -14.35 3.49
C HIS A 13 -7.57 -13.56 2.23
N HIS A 14 -8.09 -14.01 1.09
CA HIS A 14 -7.82 -13.44 -0.22
C HIS A 14 -8.08 -11.92 -0.30
N LYS A 15 -9.17 -11.44 0.34
CA LYS A 15 -9.46 -10.00 0.44
C LYS A 15 -8.34 -9.19 1.09
N ASN A 16 -7.70 -9.73 2.12
CA ASN A 16 -6.62 -9.04 2.81
C ASN A 16 -5.35 -9.01 1.95
N ILE A 17 -5.11 -10.06 1.17
CA ILE A 17 -3.99 -10.12 0.22
C ILE A 17 -4.18 -9.09 -0.90
N GLU A 18 -5.38 -8.98 -1.45
CA GLU A 18 -5.71 -7.98 -2.46
C GLU A 18 -5.54 -6.56 -1.92
N LYS A 19 -6.04 -6.29 -0.70
CA LYS A 19 -5.87 -5.01 -0.03
C LYS A 19 -4.38 -4.70 0.20
N TRP A 20 -3.62 -5.66 0.73
CA TRP A 20 -2.18 -5.51 0.95
C TRP A 20 -1.40 -5.27 -0.34
N ARG A 21 -1.70 -5.99 -1.42
CA ARG A 21 -1.05 -5.76 -2.73
C ARG A 21 -1.33 -4.37 -3.26
N ARG A 22 -2.58 -3.90 -3.15
CA ARG A 22 -2.96 -2.54 -3.56
C ARG A 22 -2.22 -1.50 -2.75
N GLN A 23 -2.23 -1.64 -1.42
CA GLN A 23 -1.48 -0.79 -0.48
C GLN A 23 0.02 -0.76 -0.81
N LYS A 24 0.65 -1.92 -1.03
CA LYS A 24 2.08 -2.00 -1.36
C LYS A 24 2.43 -1.35 -2.71
N SER A 25 1.54 -1.48 -3.70
CA SER A 25 1.68 -0.79 -4.98
C SER A 25 1.61 0.73 -4.81
N LEU A 26 0.65 1.22 -4.00
CA LEU A 26 0.49 2.64 -3.70
C LEU A 26 1.70 3.20 -2.96
N GLU A 27 2.18 2.51 -1.93
CA GLU A 27 3.40 2.87 -1.18
C GLU A 27 4.61 2.97 -2.11
N THR A 28 4.84 1.96 -2.96
CA THR A 28 5.95 1.97 -3.92
C THR A 28 5.82 3.11 -4.91
N THR A 29 4.60 3.41 -5.34
CA THR A 29 4.31 4.52 -6.26
C THR A 29 4.54 5.87 -5.56
N LEU A 30 4.15 6.01 -4.31
CA LEU A 30 4.38 7.22 -3.51
C LEU A 30 5.89 7.51 -3.35
N LEU A 31 6.66 6.48 -3.01
CA LEU A 31 8.10 6.58 -2.80
C LEU A 31 8.88 6.90 -4.09
N ASN A 32 8.50 6.29 -5.22
CA ASN A 32 9.29 6.40 -6.46
C ASN A 32 8.72 7.44 -7.45
N ARG A 33 7.40 7.56 -7.53
CA ARG A 33 6.67 8.34 -8.55
C ARG A 33 5.35 8.91 -7.98
N PRO A 34 5.40 9.80 -6.98
CA PRO A 34 4.20 10.39 -6.39
C PRO A 34 3.37 11.17 -7.42
N ASP A 35 4.00 11.65 -8.49
CA ASP A 35 3.34 12.31 -9.62
C ASP A 35 2.25 11.45 -10.31
N LEU A 36 2.43 10.12 -10.30
CA LEU A 36 1.45 9.19 -10.86
C LEU A 36 0.23 9.00 -9.96
N LEU A 37 0.37 9.19 -8.64
CA LEU A 37 -0.74 9.08 -7.69
C LEU A 37 -1.77 10.19 -7.91
N SER A 38 -1.33 11.42 -8.17
CA SER A 38 -2.23 12.54 -8.51
C SER A 38 -3.03 12.32 -9.80
N LYS A 39 -2.54 11.46 -10.71
CA LYS A 39 -3.23 11.11 -11.97
C LYS A 39 -4.02 9.82 -11.86
N ALA A 40 -3.68 8.95 -10.92
CA ALA A 40 -4.45 7.77 -10.60
C ALA A 40 -5.74 8.23 -9.89
N GLY A 41 -6.89 7.74 -10.33
CA GLY A 41 -8.16 7.99 -9.65
C GLY A 41 -8.22 7.22 -8.33
N LEU A 42 -7.52 7.72 -7.32
CA LEU A 42 -7.44 7.14 -5.98
C LEU A 42 -8.80 7.22 -5.30
N ASP A 43 -9.22 6.13 -4.67
CA ASP A 43 -10.41 6.13 -3.84
C ASP A 43 -10.10 6.71 -2.46
N LYS A 44 -11.15 7.01 -1.67
CA LYS A 44 -11.01 7.50 -0.30
C LYS A 44 -10.18 6.56 0.57
N GLU A 45 -10.32 5.25 0.38
CA GLU A 45 -9.50 4.27 1.11
C GLU A 45 -8.01 4.37 0.75
N ASP A 46 -7.69 4.59 -0.54
CA ASP A 46 -6.32 4.71 -1.01
C ASP A 46 -5.68 6.01 -0.48
N LEU A 47 -6.43 7.11 -0.51
CA LEU A 47 -5.99 8.42 0.03
C LEU A 47 -5.70 8.35 1.53
N HIS A 48 -6.61 7.78 2.32
CA HIS A 48 -6.42 7.63 3.77
C HIS A 48 -5.22 6.76 4.11
N PHE A 49 -4.95 5.73 3.30
CA PHE A 49 -3.76 4.90 3.47
C PHE A 49 -2.47 5.67 3.14
N LEU A 50 -2.45 6.41 2.03
CA LEU A 50 -1.31 7.22 1.62
C LEU A 50 -0.97 8.30 2.66
N GLU A 51 -1.99 8.99 3.18
CA GLU A 51 -1.83 9.99 4.24
C GLU A 51 -1.17 9.39 5.48
N GLY A 52 -1.56 8.17 5.88
CA GLY A 52 -0.91 7.45 6.98
C GLY A 52 0.59 7.19 6.74
N ILE A 53 0.97 6.84 5.50
CA ILE A 53 2.37 6.57 5.14
C ILE A 53 3.22 7.85 5.10
N GLU A 54 2.65 8.95 4.57
CA GLU A 54 3.35 10.25 4.55
C GLU A 54 3.65 10.76 5.96
N ASN A 55 2.73 10.55 6.90
CA ASN A 55 2.92 10.93 8.31
C ASN A 55 3.96 10.07 9.04
N GLU A 56 4.16 8.81 8.65
CA GLU A 56 5.16 7.92 9.27
C GLU A 56 6.59 8.17 8.76
N ASN A 57 6.74 8.79 7.57
CA ASN A 57 8.04 9.13 6.97
C ASN A 57 8.54 10.57 7.29
N THR A 58 7.83 11.32 8.15
CA THR A 58 8.23 12.66 8.61
C THR A 58 8.96 12.59 9.95
#